data_AF-A0AA43FME6-F1
#
_entry.id   AF-A0AA43FME6-F1
#
_cell.length_a   1.000
_cell.length_b   1.000
_cell.length_c   1.000
_cell.angle_alpha   90.00
_cell.angle_beta   90.00
_cell.angle_gamma   90.00
#
_symmetry.space_group_name_H-M   'P 1'
#
loop_
_entity.id
_entity.type
_entity.pdbx_description
1 polymer ?
#
loop_
_entity_poly.entity_id
_entity_poly.type
_entity_poly.pdbx_seq_one_letter_code
_entity_poly.pdbx_strand_id
1 'polypeptide(L)'
;MSFRTNPDRILESIDRARNRAAESARFSVDRQAVGRELDTDIPDLDATNPERARRIFQAVERAYTTAAQRAELGKLASRFQAVGDIHHHHARGDVSLSIHYLDHDRPDDVAMSPFEIRPANLVEAKKTTKTSRPDVNALKVLRTELREGVRLAYQKLEPRIRDAIRDRADMGHIQVQITTDLRPAE
;
A
#
# COMPACT_ATOMS: atom_id res chain seq x y z
N MET A 1 -12.77 28.38 45.74
CA MET A 1 -11.75 28.73 44.73
C MET A 1 -12.36 28.46 43.35
N SER A 2 -12.60 29.52 42.57
CA SER A 2 -13.30 29.44 41.29
C SER A 2 -12.37 28.82 40.25
N PHE A 3 -12.69 27.62 39.76
CA PHE A 3 -12.11 27.07 38.54
C PHE A 3 -12.66 27.86 37.35
N ARG A 4 -12.17 29.09 37.16
CA ARG A 4 -12.31 29.80 35.88
C ARG A 4 -11.33 29.13 34.92
N THR A 5 -11.81 28.11 34.21
CA THR A 5 -11.16 27.61 33.00
C THR A 5 -11.01 28.79 32.05
N ASN A 6 -9.81 29.37 32.02
CA ASN A 6 -9.52 30.55 31.20
C ASN A 6 -9.60 30.11 29.72
N PRO A 7 -10.55 30.61 28.92
CA PRO A 7 -10.73 30.16 27.54
C PRO A 7 -9.46 30.29 26.70
N ASP A 8 -8.61 31.28 26.99
CA ASP A 8 -7.32 31.45 26.32
C ASP A 8 -6.36 30.28 26.54
N ARG A 9 -6.35 29.66 27.74
CA ARG A 9 -5.53 28.47 28.01
C ARG A 9 -6.07 27.22 27.32
N ILE A 10 -7.39 27.12 27.15
CA ILE A 10 -8.01 26.01 26.43
C ILE A 10 -7.65 26.14 24.94
N LEU A 11 -7.77 27.34 24.37
CA LEU A 11 -7.38 27.61 22.98
C LEU A 11 -5.89 27.36 22.76
N GLU A 12 -5.02 27.81 23.67
CA GLU A 12 -3.57 27.56 23.59
C GLU A 12 -3.23 26.07 23.71
N SER A 13 -3.97 25.31 24.53
CA SER A 13 -3.81 23.85 24.64
C SER A 13 -4.29 23.10 23.40
N ILE A 14 -5.39 23.55 22.78
CA ILE A 14 -5.92 23.00 21.53
C ILE A 14 -4.96 23.30 20.39
N ASP A 15 -4.44 24.53 20.29
CA ASP A 15 -3.48 24.91 19.27
C ASP A 15 -2.14 24.19 19.45
N ARG A 16 -1.67 24.00 20.68
CA ARG A 16 -0.46 23.20 20.96
C ARG A 16 -0.67 21.72 20.64
N ALA A 17 -1.85 21.16 20.91
CA ALA A 17 -2.20 19.79 20.54
C ALA A 17 -2.33 19.63 19.02
N ARG A 18 -2.92 20.63 18.34
CA ARG A 18 -3.06 20.67 16.88
C ARG A 18 -1.72 20.83 16.18
N ASN A 19 -0.83 21.68 16.70
CA ASN A 19 0.54 21.81 16.19
C ASN A 19 1.34 20.53 16.43
N ARG A 20 1.20 19.87 17.58
CA ARG A 20 1.87 18.59 17.82
C ARG A 20 1.35 17.48 16.90
N ALA A 21 0.04 17.44 16.62
CA ALA A 21 -0.55 16.53 15.64
C ALA A 21 -0.08 16.85 14.20
N ALA A 22 0.03 18.14 13.85
CA ALA A 22 0.54 18.60 12.57
C ALA A 22 2.05 18.35 12.42
N GLU A 23 2.84 18.46 13.49
CA GLU A 23 4.26 18.11 13.51
C GLU A 23 4.46 16.59 13.42
N SER A 24 3.69 15.77 14.14
CA SER A 24 3.73 14.31 13.96
C SER A 24 3.35 13.88 12.54
N ALA A 25 2.43 14.61 11.90
CA ALA A 25 2.06 14.39 10.50
C ALA A 25 3.14 14.86 9.50
N ARG A 26 4.01 15.81 9.89
CA ARG A 26 5.15 16.27 9.06
C ARG A 26 6.34 15.30 9.11
N PHE A 27 6.52 14.57 10.21
CA PHE A 27 7.59 13.56 10.34
C PHE A 27 7.16 12.14 9.91
N SER A 28 5.85 11.85 9.88
CA SER A 28 5.26 10.65 9.27
C SER A 28 4.59 11.03 7.95
N VAL A 29 5.37 11.46 6.96
CA VAL A 29 4.84 11.52 5.60
C VAL A 29 4.71 10.07 5.15
N ASP A 30 3.55 9.46 5.42
CA ASP A 30 3.16 8.13 4.97
C ASP A 30 3.05 8.16 3.44
N ARG A 31 4.21 8.16 2.77
CA ARG A 31 4.33 8.11 1.30
C ARG A 31 3.96 6.74 0.76
N GLN A 32 3.79 5.78 1.66
CA GLN A 32 3.58 4.39 1.34
C GLN A 32 2.26 3.88 1.89
N ALA A 33 1.57 3.09 1.09
CA ALA A 33 0.52 2.19 1.54
C ALA A 33 1.11 0.78 1.62
N VAL A 34 0.97 0.13 2.77
CA VAL A 34 1.57 -1.21 3.01
C VAL A 34 0.48 -2.21 3.36
N GLY A 35 0.48 -3.34 2.66
CA GLY A 35 -0.26 -4.54 3.04
C GLY A 35 0.72 -5.65 3.33
N ARG A 36 0.65 -6.21 4.53
CA ARG A 36 1.49 -7.34 4.96
C ARG A 36 0.60 -8.49 5.37
N GLU A 37 0.92 -9.68 4.89
CA GLU A 37 0.32 -10.93 5.31
C GLU A 37 1.42 -11.87 5.79
N LEU A 38 1.23 -12.48 6.96
CA LEU A 38 2.05 -13.57 7.46
C LEU A 38 1.20 -14.84 7.38
N ASP A 39 1.60 -15.77 6.52
CA ASP A 39 0.96 -17.08 6.41
C ASP A 39 1.77 -18.09 7.22
N THR A 40 1.17 -18.51 8.33
CA THR A 40 1.76 -19.48 9.24
C THR A 40 1.34 -20.93 8.96
N ASP A 41 0.45 -21.15 7.98
CA ASP A 41 -0.16 -22.46 7.76
C ASP A 41 0.75 -23.35 6.92
N ILE A 42 1.53 -24.22 7.56
CA ILE A 42 2.45 -25.14 6.88
C ILE A 42 1.67 -26.05 5.91
N PRO A 43 2.10 -26.20 4.64
CA PRO A 43 1.40 -27.01 3.67
C PRO A 43 1.61 -28.50 3.98
N ASP A 44 0.65 -29.34 3.60
CA ASP A 44 0.77 -30.78 3.80
C ASP A 44 1.99 -31.35 3.04
N LEU A 45 2.58 -32.42 3.56
CA LEU A 45 3.77 -33.06 2.99
C LEU A 45 3.51 -33.67 1.61
N ASP A 46 2.26 -34.02 1.32
CA ASP A 46 1.80 -34.55 0.04
C ASP A 46 1.19 -33.46 -0.87
N ALA A 47 1.17 -32.20 -0.44
CA ALA A 47 0.61 -31.09 -1.21
C ALA A 47 1.30 -30.96 -2.58
N THR A 48 0.48 -30.89 -3.63
CA THR A 48 0.98 -30.78 -4.99
C THR A 48 1.57 -29.39 -5.24
N ASN A 49 2.51 -29.28 -6.20
CA ASN A 49 3.10 -27.99 -6.57
C ASN A 49 2.07 -26.91 -6.93
N PRO A 50 0.96 -27.22 -7.66
CA PRO A 50 -0.10 -26.24 -7.91
C PRO A 50 -0.82 -25.77 -6.65
N GLU A 51 -1.05 -26.63 -5.66
CA GLU A 51 -1.70 -26.26 -4.40
C GLU A 51 -0.80 -25.32 -3.58
N ARG A 52 0.50 -25.62 -3.53
CA ARG A 52 1.51 -24.77 -2.90
C ARG A 52 1.63 -23.40 -3.57
N ALA A 53 1.63 -23.36 -4.90
CA ALA A 53 1.59 -22.09 -5.63
C ALA A 53 0.30 -21.29 -5.36
N ARG A 54 -0.84 -21.98 -5.24
CA ARG A 54 -2.13 -21.36 -4.91
C ARG A 54 -2.13 -20.75 -3.52
N ARG A 55 -1.51 -21.41 -2.53
CA ARG A 55 -1.34 -20.87 -1.18
C ARG A 55 -0.57 -19.55 -1.20
N ILE A 56 0.58 -19.52 -1.87
CA ILE A 56 1.38 -18.28 -2.02
C ILE A 56 0.53 -17.18 -2.66
N PHE A 57 -0.19 -17.51 -3.74
CA PHE A 57 -1.09 -16.56 -4.41
C PHE A 57 -2.18 -16.02 -3.46
N GLN A 58 -2.79 -16.88 -2.64
CA GLN A 58 -3.78 -16.45 -1.63
C GLN A 58 -3.17 -15.52 -0.57
N ALA A 59 -1.92 -15.75 -0.15
CA ALA A 59 -1.21 -14.82 0.73
C ALA A 59 -1.00 -13.46 0.05
N VAL A 60 -0.67 -13.44 -1.25
CA VAL A 60 -0.61 -12.20 -2.05
C VAL A 60 -1.97 -11.51 -2.12
N GLU A 61 -3.06 -12.23 -2.35
CA GLU A 61 -4.41 -11.67 -2.40
C GLU A 61 -4.83 -11.03 -1.06
N ARG A 62 -4.50 -11.67 0.06
CA ARG A 62 -4.75 -11.14 1.41
C ARG A 62 -3.94 -9.87 1.67
N ALA A 63 -2.63 -9.90 1.37
CA ALA A 63 -1.79 -8.71 1.46
C ALA A 63 -2.30 -7.56 0.57
N TYR A 64 -2.74 -7.87 -0.66
CA TYR A 64 -3.32 -6.89 -1.58
C TYR A 64 -4.59 -6.28 -1.00
N THR A 65 -5.47 -7.11 -0.43
CA THR A 65 -6.71 -6.65 0.17
C THR A 65 -6.44 -5.66 1.29
N THR A 66 -5.44 -5.92 2.14
CA THR A 66 -4.98 -5.01 3.18
C THR A 66 -4.41 -3.70 2.60
N ALA A 67 -3.52 -3.80 1.60
CA ALA A 67 -2.96 -2.63 0.94
C ALA A 67 -4.04 -1.75 0.26
N ALA A 68 -5.06 -2.38 -0.35
CA ALA A 68 -6.13 -1.70 -1.08
C ALA A 68 -7.19 -1.05 -0.18
N GLN A 69 -7.14 -1.29 1.14
CA GLN A 69 -8.07 -0.70 2.09
C GLN A 69 -7.96 0.82 2.07
N ARG A 70 -9.08 1.49 2.36
CA ARG A 70 -9.12 2.95 2.42
C ARG A 70 -8.20 3.51 3.51
N ALA A 71 -7.95 2.75 4.59
CA ALA A 71 -7.05 3.15 5.65
C ALA A 71 -5.61 3.38 5.13
N GLU A 72 -5.16 2.56 4.18
CA GLU A 72 -3.81 2.65 3.62
C GLU A 72 -3.79 3.56 2.38
N LEU A 73 -4.48 3.19 1.30
CA LEU A 73 -4.49 4.00 0.06
C LEU A 73 -5.10 5.40 0.24
N GLY A 74 -5.97 5.60 1.24
CA GLY A 74 -6.54 6.91 1.53
C GLY A 74 -5.49 7.94 1.95
N LYS A 75 -4.41 7.50 2.62
CA LYS A 75 -3.27 8.36 2.98
C LYS A 75 -2.63 8.93 1.70
N LEU A 76 -2.39 8.07 0.71
CA LEU A 76 -1.83 8.48 -0.59
C LEU A 76 -2.78 9.38 -1.38
N ALA A 77 -4.06 9.01 -1.42
CA ALA A 77 -5.08 9.75 -2.15
C ALA A 77 -5.30 11.17 -1.59
N SER A 78 -5.15 11.36 -0.27
CA SER A 78 -5.26 12.68 0.37
C SER A 78 -4.26 13.71 -0.15
N ARG A 79 -3.12 13.25 -0.69
CA ARG A 79 -2.05 14.12 -1.22
C ARG A 79 -2.43 14.80 -2.53
N PHE A 80 -3.46 14.33 -3.24
CA PHE A 80 -3.97 14.96 -4.48
C PHE A 80 -4.93 16.12 -4.23
N GLN A 81 -5.23 16.47 -2.97
CA GLN A 81 -6.08 17.62 -2.68
C GLN A 81 -5.44 18.93 -3.14
N ALA A 82 -6.24 20.00 -3.27
CA ALA A 82 -5.77 21.30 -3.75
C ALA A 82 -4.67 21.94 -2.87
N VAL A 83 -4.63 21.59 -1.58
CA VAL A 83 -3.58 21.97 -0.61
C VAL A 83 -2.67 20.77 -0.29
N GLY A 84 -2.72 19.72 -1.10
CA GLY A 84 -1.93 18.51 -0.95
C GLY A 84 -0.57 18.63 -1.64
N ASP A 85 0.31 17.66 -1.35
CA ASP A 85 1.66 17.55 -1.90
C ASP A 85 1.65 17.38 -3.44
N ILE A 86 0.59 16.81 -4.01
CA ILE A 86 0.42 16.52 -5.44
C ILE A 86 -0.69 17.40 -6.02
N HIS A 87 -0.53 18.72 -5.89
CA HIS A 87 -1.52 19.70 -6.33
C HIS A 87 -1.63 19.83 -7.87
N HIS A 88 -0.58 19.47 -8.62
CA HIS A 88 -0.62 19.39 -10.08
C HIS A 88 -1.28 18.12 -10.62
N HIS A 89 -1.75 17.23 -9.73
CA HIS A 89 -2.38 15.96 -10.10
C HIS A 89 -1.49 15.04 -10.95
N HIS A 90 -0.18 15.23 -10.88
CA HIS A 90 0.81 14.42 -11.58
C HIS A 90 1.74 13.77 -10.56
N ALA A 91 1.81 12.45 -10.60
CA ALA A 91 2.61 11.67 -9.67
C ALA A 91 3.21 10.44 -10.33
N ARG A 92 4.34 9.99 -9.80
CA ARG A 92 4.96 8.71 -10.13
C ARG A 92 4.99 7.84 -8.89
N GLY A 93 4.81 6.56 -9.09
CA GLY A 93 4.85 5.60 -8.00
C GLY A 93 5.31 4.24 -8.48
N ASP A 94 5.42 3.34 -7.53
CA ASP A 94 5.73 1.96 -7.79
C ASP A 94 5.00 1.06 -6.80
N VAL A 95 4.62 -0.11 -7.30
CA VAL A 95 4.07 -1.20 -6.50
C VAL A 95 5.15 -2.26 -6.39
N SER A 96 5.66 -2.49 -5.18
CA SER A 96 6.60 -3.55 -4.87
C SER A 96 5.88 -4.71 -4.20
N LEU A 97 6.17 -5.94 -4.64
CA LEU A 97 5.76 -7.18 -4.02
C LEU A 97 7.02 -7.90 -3.53
N SER A 98 7.07 -8.22 -2.24
CA SER A 98 8.11 -9.06 -1.64
C SER A 98 7.51 -10.31 -1.01
N ILE A 99 8.17 -11.44 -1.21
CA ILE A 99 7.85 -12.73 -0.59
C ILE A 99 9.08 -13.16 0.21
N HIS A 100 8.88 -13.31 1.52
CA HIS A 100 9.90 -13.72 2.47
C HIS A 100 9.63 -15.17 2.88
N TYR A 101 10.67 -16.00 2.79
CA TYR A 101 10.64 -17.41 3.21
C TYR A 101 11.30 -17.51 4.58
N LEU A 102 10.52 -17.47 5.65
CA LEU A 102 11.05 -17.19 7.00
C LEU A 102 11.87 -18.36 7.59
N ASP A 103 11.58 -19.58 7.14
CA ASP A 103 12.23 -20.80 7.64
C ASP A 103 13.22 -21.39 6.63
N HIS A 104 13.64 -20.61 5.64
CA HIS A 104 14.57 -21.07 4.60
C HIS A 104 15.63 -20.02 4.30
N ASP A 105 16.88 -20.45 4.05
CA ASP A 105 18.01 -19.55 3.74
C ASP A 105 17.94 -18.89 2.34
N ARG A 106 16.80 -19.00 1.65
CA ARG A 106 16.63 -18.47 0.29
C ARG A 106 16.49 -16.94 0.39
N PRO A 107 17.13 -16.17 -0.50
CA PRO A 107 16.88 -14.74 -0.56
C PRO A 107 15.42 -14.43 -0.88
N ASP A 108 14.95 -13.29 -0.38
CA ASP A 108 13.59 -12.82 -0.61
C ASP A 108 13.31 -12.56 -2.09
N ASP A 109 12.12 -12.95 -2.53
CA ASP A 109 11.66 -12.72 -3.89
C ASP A 109 10.99 -11.36 -3.99
N VAL A 110 11.67 -10.41 -4.63
CA VAL A 110 11.19 -9.02 -4.78
C VAL A 110 10.99 -8.67 -6.26
N ALA A 111 9.81 -8.12 -6.56
CA ALA A 111 9.51 -7.51 -7.86
C ALA A 111 8.83 -6.14 -7.68
N MET A 112 8.99 -5.29 -8.69
CA MET A 112 8.41 -3.97 -8.73
C MET A 112 7.70 -3.71 -10.07
N SER A 113 6.64 -2.91 -10.00
CA SER A 113 5.90 -2.40 -11.14
C SER A 113 5.72 -0.89 -11.00
N PRO A 114 6.46 -0.07 -11.77
CA PRO A 114 6.29 1.38 -11.76
C PRO A 114 4.97 1.78 -12.43
N PHE A 115 4.40 2.92 -12.02
CA PHE A 115 3.22 3.54 -12.63
C PHE A 115 3.33 5.07 -12.60
N GLU A 116 2.55 5.73 -13.46
CA GLU A 116 2.48 7.19 -13.54
C GLU A 116 1.02 7.63 -13.57
N ILE A 117 0.64 8.52 -12.65
CA ILE A 117 -0.67 9.15 -12.61
C ILE A 117 -0.58 10.49 -13.29
N ARG A 118 -1.28 10.63 -14.42
CA ARG A 118 -1.40 11.90 -15.14
C ARG A 118 -2.70 12.61 -14.79
N PRO A 119 -2.77 13.95 -14.97
CA PRO A 119 -4.01 14.70 -14.76
C PRO A 119 -5.19 14.16 -15.58
N ALA A 120 -4.93 13.65 -16.78
CA ALA A 120 -5.94 13.01 -17.64
C ALA A 120 -6.64 11.82 -16.93
N ASN A 121 -5.89 11.00 -16.19
CA ASN A 121 -6.41 9.84 -15.48
C ASN A 121 -7.42 10.27 -14.40
N LEU A 122 -7.20 11.40 -13.73
CA LEU A 122 -8.15 11.95 -12.76
C LEU A 122 -9.41 12.50 -13.43
N VAL A 123 -9.29 13.09 -14.63
CA VAL A 123 -10.44 13.55 -15.42
C VAL A 123 -11.30 12.37 -15.85
N GLU A 124 -10.68 11.26 -16.25
CA GLU A 124 -11.40 10.03 -16.57
C GLU A 124 -12.05 9.42 -15.32
N ALA A 125 -11.34 9.37 -14.19
CA ALA A 125 -11.89 8.91 -12.92
C ALA A 125 -13.12 9.73 -12.51
N LYS A 126 -13.07 11.07 -12.68
CA LYS A 126 -14.20 11.99 -12.43
C LYS A 126 -15.45 11.63 -13.23
N LYS A 127 -15.30 11.18 -14.50
CA LYS A 127 -16.45 10.74 -15.32
C LYS A 127 -17.17 9.55 -14.68
N THR A 128 -16.43 8.63 -14.05
CA THR A 128 -17.07 7.48 -13.41
C THR A 128 -17.55 7.74 -11.98
N THR A 129 -16.76 8.43 -11.17
CA THR A 129 -17.08 8.69 -9.75
C THR A 129 -18.15 9.77 -9.61
N LYS A 130 -18.36 10.59 -10.65
CA LYS A 130 -19.29 11.73 -10.68
C LYS A 130 -19.03 12.74 -9.56
N THR A 131 -17.79 12.86 -9.09
CA THR A 131 -17.39 13.81 -8.04
C THR A 131 -16.22 14.69 -8.49
N SER A 132 -16.26 15.96 -8.08
CA SER A 132 -15.15 16.90 -8.27
C SER A 132 -14.03 16.73 -7.24
N ARG A 133 -14.22 15.89 -6.23
CA ARG A 133 -13.26 15.63 -5.15
C ARG A 133 -11.99 14.93 -5.66
N PRO A 134 -10.82 15.60 -5.64
CA PRO A 134 -9.57 15.03 -6.18
C PRO A 134 -9.11 13.78 -5.44
N ASP A 135 -9.28 13.74 -4.12
CA ASP A 135 -8.91 12.60 -3.27
C ASP A 135 -9.70 11.33 -3.61
N VAL A 136 -11.02 11.45 -3.86
CA VAL A 136 -11.86 10.32 -4.24
C VAL A 136 -11.50 9.81 -5.64
N ASN A 137 -11.18 10.72 -6.56
CA ASN A 137 -10.76 10.37 -7.91
C ASN A 137 -9.39 9.70 -7.93
N ALA A 138 -8.43 10.23 -7.16
CA ALA A 138 -7.11 9.65 -6.99
C ALA A 138 -7.18 8.27 -6.35
N LEU A 139 -8.03 8.07 -5.34
CA LEU A 139 -8.22 6.76 -4.72
C LEU A 139 -8.70 5.71 -5.72
N LYS A 140 -9.57 6.09 -6.66
CA LYS A 140 -10.00 5.19 -7.73
C LYS A 140 -8.84 4.81 -8.64
N VAL A 141 -8.06 5.79 -9.11
CA VAL A 141 -6.90 5.54 -9.97
C VAL A 141 -5.87 4.67 -9.25
N LEU A 142 -5.51 5.01 -8.01
CA LEU A 142 -4.55 4.26 -7.19
C LEU A 142 -4.98 2.80 -6.99
N ARG A 143 -6.27 2.50 -6.86
CA ARG A 143 -6.76 1.11 -6.78
C ARG A 143 -6.56 0.34 -8.09
N THR A 144 -6.78 0.98 -9.22
CA THR A 144 -6.53 0.37 -10.54
C THR A 144 -5.04 0.08 -10.71
N GLU A 145 -4.20 1.08 -10.46
CA GLU A 145 -2.74 0.95 -10.55
C GLU A 145 -2.19 -0.08 -9.57
N LEU A 146 -2.72 -0.14 -8.34
CA LEU A 146 -2.34 -1.17 -7.36
C LEU A 146 -2.68 -2.57 -7.88
N ARG A 147 -3.89 -2.78 -8.38
CA ARG A 147 -4.33 -4.09 -8.89
C ARG A 147 -3.49 -4.54 -10.07
N GLU A 148 -3.26 -3.65 -11.03
CA GLU A 148 -2.45 -3.95 -12.22
C GLU A 148 -0.97 -4.15 -11.85
N GLY A 149 -0.44 -3.31 -10.96
CA GLY A 149 0.91 -3.38 -10.46
C GLY A 149 1.21 -4.68 -9.71
N VAL A 150 0.31 -5.12 -8.82
CA VAL A 150 0.44 -6.43 -8.12
C VAL A 150 0.41 -7.58 -9.12
N ARG A 151 -0.49 -7.54 -10.11
CA ARG A 151 -0.57 -8.58 -11.15
C ARG A 151 0.72 -8.68 -11.95
N LEU A 152 1.26 -7.55 -12.40
CA LEU A 152 2.52 -7.50 -13.17
C LEU A 152 3.71 -7.92 -12.31
N ALA A 153 3.78 -7.48 -11.06
CA ALA A 153 4.83 -7.89 -10.13
C ALA A 153 4.78 -9.41 -9.86
N TYR A 154 3.59 -9.97 -9.65
CA TYR A 154 3.42 -11.41 -9.47
C TYR A 154 3.83 -12.20 -10.70
N GLN A 155 3.45 -11.77 -11.91
CA GLN A 155 3.89 -12.40 -13.17
C GLN A 155 5.42 -12.42 -13.32
N LYS A 156 6.10 -11.35 -12.88
CA LYS A 156 7.58 -11.31 -12.87
C LYS A 156 8.18 -12.27 -11.83
N LEU A 157 7.51 -12.50 -10.71
CA LEU A 157 7.96 -13.42 -9.66
C LEU A 157 7.62 -14.88 -9.95
N GLU A 158 6.65 -15.17 -10.81
CA GLU A 158 6.15 -16.52 -11.05
C GLU A 158 7.26 -17.56 -11.32
N PRO A 159 8.31 -17.30 -12.14
CA PRO A 159 9.41 -18.23 -12.31
C PRO A 159 10.19 -18.49 -11.00
N ARG A 160 10.43 -17.45 -10.20
CA ARG A 160 11.18 -17.55 -8.94
C ARG A 160 10.39 -18.26 -7.86
N ILE A 161 9.07 -18.05 -7.82
CA ILE A 161 8.15 -18.79 -6.94
C ILE A 161 8.17 -20.28 -7.29
N ARG A 162 8.18 -20.64 -8.58
CA ARG A 162 8.31 -22.04 -9.01
C ARG A 162 9.63 -22.65 -8.59
N ASP A 163 10.73 -21.90 -8.69
CA ASP A 163 12.04 -22.34 -8.19
C ASP A 163 12.02 -22.52 -6.66
N ALA A 164 11.42 -21.59 -5.91
CA ALA A 164 11.25 -21.72 -4.46
C ALA A 164 10.45 -22.98 -4.07
N ILE A 165 9.39 -23.30 -4.82
CA ILE A 165 8.59 -24.52 -4.64
C ILE A 165 9.41 -25.77 -4.89
N ARG A 166 10.28 -25.75 -5.91
CA ARG A 166 11.20 -26.85 -6.22
C ARG A 166 12.23 -27.05 -5.11
N ASP A 167 12.75 -25.95 -4.56
CA ASP A 167 13.71 -25.95 -3.46
C ASP A 167 13.06 -26.22 -2.09
N ARG A 168 11.72 -26.33 -2.04
CA ARG A 168 10.93 -26.53 -0.81
C ARG A 168 11.01 -25.35 0.18
N ALA A 169 11.30 -24.14 -0.30
CA ALA A 169 11.41 -22.95 0.54
C ALA A 169 10.06 -22.47 1.12
N ASP A 170 8.94 -22.74 0.44
CA ASP A 170 7.57 -22.43 0.89
C ASP A 170 6.97 -23.50 1.84
N MET A 171 7.74 -24.53 2.19
CA MET A 171 7.29 -25.54 3.17
C MET A 171 7.23 -25.00 4.60
N GLY A 172 7.74 -23.80 4.85
CA GLY A 172 7.62 -23.10 6.13
C GLY A 172 6.57 -21.98 6.11
N HIS A 173 6.77 -21.05 7.03
CA HIS A 173 6.06 -19.79 7.10
C HIS A 173 6.52 -18.86 5.98
N ILE A 174 5.56 -18.20 5.34
CA ILE A 174 5.82 -17.21 4.31
C ILE A 174 5.24 -15.87 4.74
N GLN A 175 5.96 -14.79 4.49
CA GLN A 175 5.43 -13.44 4.65
C GLN A 175 5.39 -12.75 3.30
N VAL A 176 4.23 -12.21 2.94
CA VAL A 176 4.06 -11.39 1.76
C VAL A 176 3.90 -9.94 2.18
N GLN A 177 4.63 -9.04 1.53
CA GLN A 177 4.45 -7.61 1.70
C GLN A 177 4.26 -6.93 0.34
N ILE A 178 3.21 -6.13 0.25
CA ILE A 178 2.91 -5.24 -0.87
C ILE A 178 3.08 -3.82 -0.37
N THR A 179 3.93 -3.06 -1.04
CA THR A 179 4.14 -1.65 -0.75
C THR A 179 3.82 -0.85 -2.00
N THR A 180 3.05 0.23 -1.84
CA THR A 180 2.79 1.20 -2.90
C THR A 180 3.36 2.52 -2.47
N ASP A 181 4.38 3.01 -3.18
CA ASP A 181 4.95 4.33 -2.95
C ASP A 181 4.39 5.33 -3.98
N LEU A 182 4.30 6.58 -3.57
CA LEU A 182 3.83 7.67 -4.42
C LEU A 182 4.64 8.93 -4.19
N ARG A 183 5.06 9.57 -5.28
CA ARG A 183 5.88 10.78 -5.28
C ARG A 183 5.29 11.79 -6.28
N PRO A 184 5.30 13.09 -5.96
CA PRO A 184 5.00 14.11 -6.95
C PRO A 184 5.93 13.96 -8.15
N ALA A 185 5.38 14.16 -9.35
CA ALA A 185 6.17 14.26 -10.56
C ALA A 185 6.18 15.73 -11.01
N GLU A 186 7.32 16.19 -11.50
CA GLU A 186 7.49 17.51 -12.12
C GLU A 186 6.83 17.58 -13.50
#